data_AF-A0A969UM85-F1
#
_entry.id   AF-A0A969UM85-F1
#
_cell.length_a   1.000
_cell.length_b   1.000
_cell.length_c   1.000
_cell.angle_alpha   90.00
_cell.angle_beta   90.00
_cell.angle_gamma   90.00
#
_symmetry.space_group_name_H-M   'P 1'
#
loop_
_entity.id
_entity.type
_entity.pdbx_description
1 polymer ?
#
loop_
_entity_poly.entity_id
_entity_poly.type
_entity_poly.pdbx_seq_one_letter_code
_entity_poly.pdbx_strand_id
1 'polypeptide(L)'
;MYDKQGLIRVSAVKQISFEGLTPMNSMSSTNCPLTATVNPDSLRADRGSLFGLAGNDTLRGASRQANVLFGNEGNDTLRGGRQDDGLNGGAGNDRLFGNRGNDRLVGGAGDDYLSGGKGDDRLKGGAGNDQLFGDQGNDYLDGGAGFDLLKGAKGNDTLVDYDGGDRLTGGEGNDQFWVGGALSKSASSITDFKIGQDKIRVSRLGAGFENLTFKDNNGGTIVFDAGQAIAELQGVKATRLKADSFLFGKVELAKTLQANLDQSLLDNPNATGLAAVTFAPDGSVWQGFTGLVNRETQAPVDANSVFGIGSITKPIVATVVLQLYEEGKLNLNDTLNQWVPDLAKNITNGDRVTIRQLLGHTSGIPSYLEQPKARAQFFSDPKAFFNRTIPAQELLSFVQGKPALGEPGAAYYYSNSNYILLGEIVEKATGSTLANQLRSRIFEPLGLNQTFYAPQEAVSRGNITRTYSDLDSDGKITTADYLNEVDEVSKKGLSWAAAAGAIVSTAAETAKIGQALFQGEFLSPSTLQLMISDNFDLLAGVNRPPGSAPDGIERNFYGLGLESGSIAGIGNFLRHNGATIGWGSELTYLPDRNITATVLASQPTPTGTSELEDSSFITVNKNIRSTVQQYQFQPS
;
A
#
# COMPACT_ATOMS: atom_id res chain seq x y z
N MET A 1 12.44 -34.37 17.62
CA MET A 1 12.00 -34.44 19.04
C MET A 1 11.44 -33.09 19.43
N TYR A 2 10.30 -33.05 20.12
CA TYR A 2 9.53 -31.84 20.43
C TYR A 2 10.16 -31.00 21.55
N ASP A 3 10.00 -29.67 21.48
CA ASP A 3 10.07 -28.78 22.65
C ASP A 3 8.68 -28.20 22.99
N LYS A 4 8.61 -27.47 24.12
CA LYS A 4 7.37 -26.98 24.74
C LYS A 4 6.65 -25.89 23.93
N GLN A 5 7.20 -25.42 22.81
CA GLN A 5 6.55 -24.44 21.92
C GLN A 5 6.02 -25.03 20.62
N GLY A 6 6.19 -26.34 20.38
CA GLY A 6 5.58 -27.00 19.21
C GLY A 6 6.24 -26.69 17.86
N LEU A 7 7.47 -26.16 17.83
CA LEU A 7 8.25 -26.03 16.60
C LEU A 7 8.77 -27.39 16.11
N ILE A 8 8.60 -27.67 14.81
CA ILE A 8 9.23 -28.80 14.14
C ILE A 8 10.65 -28.39 13.69
N ARG A 9 11.68 -29.06 14.21
CA ARG A 9 12.97 -29.18 13.53
C ARG A 9 12.95 -30.46 12.69
N VAL A 10 13.22 -30.33 11.39
CA VAL A 10 13.19 -31.39 10.39
C VAL A 10 13.98 -32.61 10.87
N SER A 11 13.30 -33.74 11.03
CA SER A 11 13.93 -35.04 11.32
C SER A 11 13.51 -36.07 10.29
N ALA A 12 14.15 -36.04 9.11
CA ALA A 12 14.33 -37.21 8.24
C ALA A 12 15.21 -36.82 7.02
N VAL A 13 16.53 -36.70 7.22
CA VAL A 13 17.46 -36.79 6.08
C VAL A 13 17.68 -38.28 5.82
N LYS A 14 17.17 -38.80 4.70
CA LYS A 14 17.21 -40.25 4.43
C LYS A 14 18.54 -40.73 3.84
N GLN A 15 19.40 -39.82 3.35
CA GLN A 15 20.78 -40.13 2.99
C GLN A 15 21.56 -38.82 2.77
N ILE A 16 22.78 -38.72 3.32
CA ILE A 16 23.80 -37.76 2.87
C ILE A 16 24.93 -38.61 2.31
N SER A 17 25.18 -38.54 1.01
CA SER A 17 26.38 -39.12 0.40
C SER A 17 27.42 -38.01 0.21
N PHE A 18 28.59 -38.20 0.81
CA PHE A 18 29.75 -37.35 0.57
C PHE A 18 30.62 -38.02 -0.50
N GLU A 19 30.57 -37.55 -1.74
CA GLU A 19 31.57 -37.92 -2.75
C GLU A 19 32.69 -36.87 -2.75
N GLY A 20 33.94 -37.32 -2.58
CA GLY A 20 35.11 -36.54 -2.97
C GLY A 20 36.01 -35.95 -1.89
N LEU A 21 35.88 -36.29 -0.60
CA LEU A 21 36.80 -35.78 0.43
C LEU A 21 37.60 -36.90 1.12
N THR A 22 38.93 -36.81 1.02
CA THR A 22 39.89 -37.58 1.81
C THR A 22 39.86 -37.13 3.28
N PRO A 23 39.96 -38.06 4.26
CA PRO A 23 39.85 -37.70 5.66
C PRO A 23 41.13 -37.02 6.15
N MET A 24 41.07 -35.72 6.45
CA MET A 24 42.08 -35.05 7.27
C MET A 24 41.69 -35.16 8.74
N ASN A 25 42.52 -35.87 9.51
CA ASN A 25 42.42 -35.94 10.96
C ASN A 25 42.87 -34.61 11.60
N SER A 26 42.04 -34.12 12.52
CA SER A 26 42.25 -33.01 13.48
C SER A 26 42.07 -31.57 12.98
N MET A 27 40.93 -30.97 13.36
CA MET A 27 40.85 -29.57 13.78
C MET A 27 39.75 -29.39 14.84
N SER A 28 40.00 -28.44 15.75
CA SER A 28 39.18 -28.10 16.93
C SER A 28 37.84 -27.45 16.59
N SER A 29 36.93 -27.47 17.56
CA SER A 29 35.49 -27.15 17.50
C SER A 29 35.09 -25.69 17.18
N THR A 30 35.71 -25.00 16.23
CA THR A 30 35.37 -23.59 15.92
C THR A 30 35.25 -23.20 14.45
N ASN A 31 35.34 -24.12 13.48
CA ASN A 31 35.00 -23.80 12.09
C ASN A 31 34.51 -25.03 11.32
N CYS A 32 33.19 -25.12 11.14
CA CYS A 32 32.58 -25.96 10.11
C CYS A 32 31.42 -25.17 9.50
N PRO A 33 31.57 -24.58 8.30
CA PRO A 33 30.44 -24.00 7.60
C PRO A 33 29.67 -25.17 6.97
N LEU A 34 28.76 -25.76 7.73
CA LEU A 34 27.73 -26.61 7.15
C LEU A 34 26.58 -25.71 6.71
N THR A 35 26.72 -25.03 5.57
CA THR A 35 25.56 -24.64 4.77
C THR A 35 25.03 -25.91 4.12
N ALA A 36 24.12 -26.58 4.81
CA ALA A 36 23.27 -27.57 4.18
C ALA A 36 22.17 -26.81 3.42
N THR A 37 22.33 -26.64 2.12
CA THR A 37 21.21 -26.30 1.23
C THR A 37 20.31 -27.52 1.22
N VAL A 38 19.31 -27.53 2.10
CA VAL A 38 18.25 -28.52 2.00
C VAL A 38 17.30 -27.95 0.96
N ASN A 39 17.31 -28.52 -0.23
CA ASN A 39 16.28 -28.33 -1.25
C ASN A 39 15.32 -29.52 -1.12
N PRO A 40 14.34 -29.51 -0.21
CA PRO A 40 13.29 -30.50 -0.25
C PRO A 40 12.25 -30.00 -1.24
N ASP A 41 12.44 -30.29 -2.53
CA ASP A 41 11.48 -29.98 -3.61
C ASP A 41 10.05 -30.48 -3.31
N SER A 42 9.85 -31.29 -2.26
CA SER A 42 8.54 -31.52 -1.66
C SER A 42 8.55 -31.56 -0.13
N LEU A 43 7.75 -30.68 0.49
CA LEU A 43 7.50 -30.62 1.94
C LEU A 43 6.05 -31.01 2.26
N ARG A 44 5.84 -31.71 3.39
CA ARG A 44 4.52 -32.09 3.88
C ARG A 44 4.34 -31.71 5.35
N ALA A 45 3.23 -31.05 5.67
CA ALA A 45 2.85 -30.73 7.05
C ALA A 45 2.32 -31.95 7.78
N ASP A 46 2.73 -32.13 9.04
CA ASP A 46 1.99 -32.93 10.03
C ASP A 46 1.22 -32.02 11.03
N ARG A 47 1.69 -30.78 11.27
CA ARG A 47 1.02 -29.64 11.94
C ARG A 47 1.70 -28.30 11.57
N GLY A 48 0.95 -27.20 11.42
CA GLY A 48 1.48 -25.82 11.35
C GLY A 48 1.80 -25.28 9.95
N SER A 49 2.62 -24.21 9.90
CA SER A 49 2.99 -23.50 8.67
C SER A 49 4.17 -24.15 7.93
N LEU A 50 4.14 -24.15 6.59
CA LEU A 50 5.24 -24.58 5.72
C LEU A 50 5.78 -23.40 4.93
N PHE A 51 7.10 -23.40 4.70
CA PHE A 51 7.80 -22.40 3.92
C PHE A 51 8.69 -23.10 2.88
N GLY A 52 8.56 -22.75 1.61
CA GLY A 52 9.37 -23.24 0.49
C GLY A 52 10.77 -22.65 0.48
N LEU A 53 10.84 -21.32 0.69
CA LEU A 53 12.04 -20.48 0.64
C LEU A 53 12.37 -20.10 -0.81
N ALA A 54 13.55 -20.42 -1.32
CA ALA A 54 13.94 -20.04 -2.67
C ALA A 54 13.99 -21.24 -3.59
N GLY A 55 13.52 -21.05 -4.83
CA GLY A 55 13.46 -22.10 -5.85
C GLY A 55 12.05 -22.67 -5.98
N ASN A 56 11.86 -23.59 -6.92
CA ASN A 56 10.53 -24.13 -7.22
C ASN A 56 10.19 -25.28 -6.27
N ASP A 57 9.21 -25.08 -5.39
CA ASP A 57 8.85 -25.98 -4.32
C ASP A 57 7.48 -26.66 -4.51
N THR A 58 7.30 -27.82 -3.89
CA THR A 58 5.98 -28.47 -3.78
C THR A 58 5.57 -28.65 -2.32
N LEU A 59 4.69 -27.77 -1.82
CA LEU A 59 4.21 -27.79 -0.45
C LEU A 59 2.85 -28.48 -0.35
N ARG A 60 2.68 -29.35 0.65
CA ARG A 60 1.42 -30.08 0.90
C ARG A 60 0.97 -30.00 2.35
N GLY A 61 -0.25 -29.53 2.54
CA GLY A 61 -0.96 -29.48 3.80
C GLY A 61 -1.43 -30.83 4.32
N ALA A 62 -1.82 -30.84 5.60
CA ALA A 62 -2.37 -31.98 6.30
C ALA A 62 -3.91 -32.00 6.22
N SER A 63 -4.50 -33.14 5.84
CA SER A 63 -5.94 -33.23 5.57
C SER A 63 -6.89 -33.12 6.78
N ARG A 64 -6.41 -32.82 7.99
CA ARG A 64 -7.22 -32.79 9.23
C ARG A 64 -7.09 -31.49 10.02
N GLN A 65 -6.33 -30.52 9.53
CA GLN A 65 -6.07 -29.25 10.22
C GLN A 65 -5.89 -28.15 9.19
N ALA A 66 -6.30 -26.93 9.54
CA ALA A 66 -5.95 -25.72 8.81
C ALA A 66 -4.43 -25.58 8.70
N ASN A 67 -3.95 -25.16 7.53
CA ASN A 67 -2.54 -25.03 7.20
C ASN A 67 -2.24 -23.62 6.73
N VAL A 68 -0.99 -23.21 6.87
CA VAL A 68 -0.51 -21.97 6.25
C VAL A 68 0.74 -22.30 5.43
N LEU A 69 0.67 -22.17 4.12
CA LEU A 69 1.74 -22.54 3.19
C LEU A 69 2.27 -21.29 2.51
N PHE A 70 3.59 -21.13 2.48
CA PHE A 70 4.29 -20.02 1.84
C PHE A 70 5.30 -20.57 0.83
N GLY A 71 5.12 -20.31 -0.46
CA GLY A 71 6.11 -20.64 -1.50
C GLY A 71 7.37 -19.80 -1.35
N ASN A 72 7.16 -18.47 -1.33
CA ASN A 72 8.16 -17.41 -1.35
C ASN A 72 8.76 -17.19 -2.75
N GLU A 73 10.03 -17.44 -3.01
CA GLU A 73 10.60 -17.18 -4.34
C GLU A 73 10.61 -18.46 -5.19
N GLY A 74 10.14 -18.40 -6.43
CA GLY A 74 10.16 -19.54 -7.35
C GLY A 74 8.79 -19.81 -7.95
N ASN A 75 8.72 -20.77 -8.85
CA ASN A 75 7.46 -21.24 -9.42
C ASN A 75 6.98 -22.44 -8.62
N ASP A 76 6.15 -22.19 -7.61
CA ASP A 76 5.79 -23.12 -6.58
C ASP A 76 4.48 -23.86 -6.86
N THR A 77 4.29 -24.97 -6.16
CA THR A 77 3.04 -25.72 -6.15
C THR A 77 2.60 -25.97 -4.72
N LEU A 78 1.60 -25.23 -4.28
CA LEU A 78 1.04 -25.31 -2.93
C LEU A 78 -0.30 -26.03 -2.96
N ARG A 79 -0.48 -26.99 -2.05
CA ARG A 79 -1.75 -27.71 -1.87
C ARG A 79 -2.11 -27.69 -0.41
N GLY A 80 -3.27 -27.13 -0.07
CA GLY A 80 -3.82 -27.19 1.28
C GLY A 80 -4.24 -28.61 1.65
N GLY A 81 -5.53 -28.81 1.90
CA GLY A 81 -6.01 -30.03 2.52
C GLY A 81 -7.52 -30.20 2.44
N ARG A 82 -8.17 -30.28 3.60
CA ARG A 82 -9.62 -30.45 3.69
C ARG A 82 -10.26 -29.45 4.66
N GLN A 83 -9.47 -28.53 5.18
CA GLN A 83 -9.85 -27.56 6.20
C GLN A 83 -9.52 -26.19 5.64
N ASP A 84 -9.97 -25.14 6.31
CA ASP A 84 -9.74 -23.76 5.90
C ASP A 84 -8.23 -23.44 5.94
N ASP A 85 -7.60 -23.37 4.78
CA ASP A 85 -6.16 -23.25 4.60
C ASP A 85 -5.78 -21.86 4.07
N GLY A 86 -4.62 -21.35 4.50
CA GLY A 86 -3.98 -20.15 3.94
C GLY A 86 -2.82 -20.53 3.04
N LEU A 87 -2.86 -20.15 1.77
CA LEU A 87 -1.80 -20.41 0.79
C LEU A 87 -1.31 -19.07 0.24
N ASN A 88 0.01 -18.88 0.20
CA ASN A 88 0.66 -17.73 -0.41
C ASN A 88 1.78 -18.23 -1.33
N GLY A 89 1.68 -17.96 -2.63
CA GLY A 89 2.67 -18.33 -3.64
C GLY A 89 3.96 -17.54 -3.44
N GLY A 90 3.88 -16.22 -3.56
CA GLY A 90 5.01 -15.31 -3.34
C GLY A 90 5.43 -14.66 -4.65
N ALA A 91 6.65 -14.89 -5.10
CA ALA A 91 7.17 -14.35 -6.35
C ALA A 91 7.51 -15.49 -7.30
N GLY A 92 7.01 -15.43 -8.52
CA GLY A 92 7.12 -16.47 -9.54
C GLY A 92 5.74 -16.87 -10.03
N ASN A 93 5.69 -17.80 -10.98
CA ASN A 93 4.44 -18.28 -11.55
C ASN A 93 3.97 -19.53 -10.80
N ASP A 94 3.11 -19.32 -9.81
CA ASP A 94 2.74 -20.29 -8.81
C ASP A 94 1.47 -21.07 -9.15
N ARG A 95 1.29 -22.21 -8.47
CA ARG A 95 0.09 -23.04 -8.55
C ARG A 95 -0.45 -23.38 -7.18
N LEU A 96 -1.55 -22.74 -6.81
CA LEU A 96 -2.19 -22.90 -5.51
C LEU A 96 -3.50 -23.68 -5.62
N PHE A 97 -3.68 -24.65 -4.71
CA PHE A 97 -4.87 -25.48 -4.64
C PHE A 97 -5.38 -25.57 -3.19
N GLY A 98 -6.51 -24.94 -2.88
CA GLY A 98 -7.17 -25.01 -1.56
C GLY A 98 -7.73 -26.40 -1.26
N ASN A 99 -8.46 -26.94 -2.25
CA ASN A 99 -9.15 -28.24 -2.29
C ASN A 99 -10.50 -28.28 -1.58
N ARG A 100 -10.54 -28.36 -0.25
CA ARG A 100 -11.81 -28.28 0.49
C ARG A 100 -11.57 -27.47 1.75
N GLY A 101 -12.59 -26.75 2.19
CA GLY A 101 -12.47 -25.77 3.26
C GLY A 101 -12.81 -24.41 2.69
N ASN A 102 -12.93 -23.42 3.56
CA ASN A 102 -13.01 -22.02 3.14
C ASN A 102 -11.59 -21.47 3.14
N ASP A 103 -10.94 -21.55 2.00
CA ASP A 103 -9.51 -21.33 1.85
C ASP A 103 -9.20 -19.87 1.49
N ARG A 104 -8.02 -19.38 1.86
CA ARG A 104 -7.47 -18.10 1.43
C ARG A 104 -6.21 -18.34 0.59
N LEU A 105 -6.28 -18.02 -0.70
CA LEU A 105 -5.19 -18.19 -1.65
C LEU A 105 -4.72 -16.81 -2.13
N VAL A 106 -3.41 -16.58 -2.10
CA VAL A 106 -2.75 -15.39 -2.64
C VAL A 106 -1.65 -15.85 -3.59
N GLY A 107 -1.73 -15.50 -4.88
CA GLY A 107 -0.71 -15.82 -5.87
C GLY A 107 0.57 -15.05 -5.58
N GLY A 108 0.50 -13.73 -5.65
CA GLY A 108 1.60 -12.83 -5.35
C GLY A 108 2.06 -12.11 -6.60
N ALA A 109 3.31 -12.26 -7.02
CA ALA A 109 3.83 -11.65 -8.23
C ALA A 109 4.24 -12.69 -9.25
N GLY A 110 3.74 -12.61 -10.47
CA GLY A 110 3.95 -13.58 -11.55
C GLY A 110 2.61 -13.94 -12.18
N ASP A 111 2.64 -14.77 -13.23
CA ASP A 111 1.39 -15.27 -13.83
C ASP A 111 0.97 -16.55 -13.09
N ASP A 112 0.01 -16.41 -12.16
CA ASP A 112 -0.37 -17.44 -11.20
C ASP A 112 -1.60 -18.26 -11.61
N TYR A 113 -1.71 -19.46 -11.04
CA TYR A 113 -2.89 -20.31 -11.13
C TYR A 113 -3.43 -20.65 -9.74
N LEU A 114 -4.66 -20.24 -9.45
CA LEU A 114 -5.33 -20.45 -8.16
C LEU A 114 -6.63 -21.24 -8.36
N SER A 115 -6.83 -22.30 -7.57
CA SER A 115 -8.09 -23.06 -7.50
C SER A 115 -8.51 -23.23 -6.03
N GLY A 116 -9.66 -22.66 -5.68
CA GLY A 116 -10.25 -22.73 -4.33
C GLY A 116 -10.70 -24.14 -4.01
N GLY A 117 -11.65 -24.65 -4.79
CA GLY A 117 -12.05 -26.05 -4.78
C GLY A 117 -13.44 -26.27 -4.21
N LYS A 118 -13.57 -26.42 -2.89
CA LYS A 118 -14.87 -26.67 -2.25
C LYS A 118 -14.97 -25.91 -0.95
N GLY A 119 -15.91 -25.01 -0.86
CA GLY A 119 -16.13 -24.13 0.28
C GLY A 119 -16.18 -22.70 -0.22
N ASP A 120 -16.47 -21.76 0.67
CA ASP A 120 -16.52 -20.35 0.31
C ASP A 120 -15.08 -19.81 0.38
N ASP A 121 -14.41 -19.75 -0.77
CA ASP A 121 -12.98 -19.47 -0.89
C ASP A 121 -12.70 -17.98 -1.18
N ARG A 122 -11.50 -17.52 -0.82
CA ARG A 122 -10.99 -16.18 -1.15
C ARG A 122 -9.69 -16.30 -1.94
N LEU A 123 -9.73 -15.95 -3.21
CA LEU A 123 -8.61 -16.01 -4.13
C LEU A 123 -8.18 -14.59 -4.52
N LYS A 124 -6.88 -14.34 -4.43
CA LYS A 124 -6.25 -13.12 -4.93
C LYS A 124 -5.09 -13.47 -5.84
N GLY A 125 -5.14 -13.06 -7.11
CA GLY A 125 -4.07 -13.29 -8.08
C GLY A 125 -2.82 -12.50 -7.69
N GLY A 126 -2.93 -11.18 -7.73
CA GLY A 126 -1.86 -10.29 -7.33
C GLY A 126 -1.36 -9.51 -8.53
N ALA A 127 -0.10 -9.68 -8.91
CA ALA A 127 0.51 -8.98 -10.02
C ALA A 127 0.85 -9.94 -11.15
N GLY A 128 0.32 -9.75 -12.35
CA GLY A 128 0.56 -10.64 -13.47
C GLY A 128 -0.73 -10.96 -14.20
N ASN A 129 -0.71 -11.90 -15.13
CA ASN A 129 -1.92 -12.35 -15.80
C ASN A 129 -2.35 -13.68 -15.19
N ASP A 130 -3.21 -13.59 -14.19
CA ASP A 130 -3.56 -14.68 -13.30
C ASP A 130 -4.78 -15.46 -13.79
N GLN A 131 -4.89 -16.71 -13.34
CA GLN A 131 -6.05 -17.56 -13.57
C GLN A 131 -6.63 -18.04 -12.24
N LEU A 132 -7.81 -17.54 -11.90
CA LEU A 132 -8.51 -17.82 -10.64
C LEU A 132 -9.77 -18.64 -10.90
N PHE A 133 -9.91 -19.74 -10.15
CA PHE A 133 -11.06 -20.65 -10.21
C PHE A 133 -11.62 -20.85 -8.79
N GLY A 134 -12.84 -20.35 -8.54
CA GLY A 134 -13.55 -20.55 -7.26
C GLY A 134 -13.96 -22.01 -7.05
N ASP A 135 -14.51 -22.60 -8.11
CA ASP A 135 -15.01 -23.99 -8.18
C ASP A 135 -16.37 -24.20 -7.51
N GLN A 136 -16.45 -24.65 -6.25
CA GLN A 136 -17.73 -24.91 -5.56
C GLN A 136 -17.81 -24.11 -4.27
N GLY A 137 -18.74 -23.18 -4.19
CA GLY A 137 -18.97 -22.36 -3.01
C GLY A 137 -19.36 -20.95 -3.42
N ASN A 138 -19.58 -20.07 -2.46
CA ASN A 138 -19.74 -18.64 -2.76
C ASN A 138 -18.36 -18.00 -2.61
N ASP A 139 -17.68 -17.86 -3.74
CA ASP A 139 -16.28 -17.51 -3.76
C ASP A 139 -16.06 -16.01 -3.97
N TYR A 140 -14.93 -15.52 -3.47
CA TYR A 140 -14.44 -14.17 -3.73
C TYR A 140 -13.15 -14.24 -4.53
N LEU A 141 -13.16 -13.72 -5.75
CA LEU A 141 -12.02 -13.73 -6.66
C LEU A 141 -11.60 -12.28 -6.97
N ASP A 142 -10.36 -11.93 -6.64
CA ASP A 142 -9.72 -10.65 -6.95
C ASP A 142 -8.54 -10.92 -7.88
N GLY A 143 -8.63 -10.48 -9.14
CA GLY A 143 -7.55 -10.68 -10.13
C GLY A 143 -6.27 -9.96 -9.71
N GLY A 144 -6.41 -8.70 -9.29
CA GLY A 144 -5.31 -7.87 -8.82
C GLY A 144 -4.88 -6.84 -9.87
N ALA A 145 -3.77 -7.07 -10.54
CA ALA A 145 -3.23 -6.18 -11.57
C ALA A 145 -2.74 -7.01 -12.76
N GLY A 146 -3.18 -6.65 -13.96
CA GLY A 146 -2.85 -7.37 -15.18
C GLY A 146 -4.08 -7.68 -16.02
N PHE A 147 -4.02 -8.73 -16.84
CA PHE A 147 -5.18 -9.20 -17.59
C PHE A 147 -5.54 -10.60 -17.13
N ASP A 148 -6.50 -10.67 -16.22
CA ASP A 148 -6.79 -11.89 -15.47
C ASP A 148 -7.97 -12.68 -16.06
N LEU A 149 -8.01 -13.96 -15.70
CA LEU A 149 -9.14 -14.86 -15.97
C LEU A 149 -9.75 -15.33 -14.66
N LEU A 150 -10.95 -14.83 -14.35
CA LEU A 150 -11.68 -15.21 -13.14
C LEU A 150 -12.90 -16.08 -13.50
N LYS A 151 -13.05 -17.21 -12.82
CA LYS A 151 -14.19 -18.13 -12.97
C LYS A 151 -14.73 -18.56 -11.61
N GLY A 152 -15.94 -18.12 -11.26
CA GLY A 152 -16.62 -18.52 -10.02
C GLY A 152 -17.05 -19.99 -10.03
N ALA A 153 -17.74 -20.39 -11.10
CA ALA A 153 -18.24 -21.73 -11.39
C ALA A 153 -19.53 -22.11 -10.67
N LYS A 154 -19.55 -22.57 -9.41
CA LYS A 154 -20.82 -22.95 -8.74
C LYS A 154 -20.97 -22.24 -7.40
N GLY A 155 -22.01 -21.44 -7.30
CA GLY A 155 -22.42 -20.72 -6.10
C GLY A 155 -22.61 -19.25 -6.42
N ASN A 156 -22.89 -18.42 -5.43
CA ASN A 156 -23.07 -16.99 -5.67
C ASN A 156 -21.72 -16.30 -5.51
N ASP A 157 -21.04 -16.09 -6.63
CA ASP A 157 -19.65 -15.68 -6.62
C ASP A 157 -19.50 -14.16 -6.72
N THR A 158 -18.41 -13.64 -6.17
CA THR A 158 -18.01 -12.24 -6.30
C THR A 158 -16.69 -12.18 -7.06
N LEU A 159 -16.73 -11.63 -8.26
CA LEU A 159 -15.58 -11.47 -9.13
C LEU A 159 -15.21 -9.99 -9.21
N VAL A 160 -13.98 -9.65 -8.86
CA VAL A 160 -13.52 -8.29 -8.67
C VAL A 160 -12.38 -7.97 -9.63
N ASP A 161 -12.58 -6.91 -10.40
CA ASP A 161 -11.61 -6.29 -11.30
C ASP A 161 -11.45 -4.80 -10.92
N TYR A 162 -10.25 -4.43 -10.46
CA TYR A 162 -9.93 -3.07 -10.02
C TYR A 162 -9.24 -2.20 -11.07
N ASP A 163 -8.45 -2.78 -11.98
CA ASP A 163 -7.62 -2.06 -12.96
C ASP A 163 -8.12 -2.18 -14.41
N GLY A 164 -9.14 -3.01 -14.63
CA GLY A 164 -9.98 -3.12 -15.81
C GLY A 164 -9.32 -3.88 -16.95
N GLY A 165 -9.98 -4.90 -17.47
CA GLY A 165 -9.51 -5.63 -18.66
C GLY A 165 -9.61 -7.14 -18.54
N ASP A 166 -10.11 -7.61 -17.41
CA ASP A 166 -10.19 -9.03 -17.11
C ASP A 166 -11.29 -9.73 -17.88
N ARG A 167 -11.17 -11.05 -17.94
CA ARG A 167 -12.22 -11.93 -18.43
C ARG A 167 -12.90 -12.62 -17.25
N LEU A 168 -14.15 -12.23 -17.01
CA LEU A 168 -14.95 -12.68 -15.87
C LEU A 168 -16.04 -13.67 -16.32
N THR A 169 -16.17 -14.79 -15.59
CA THR A 169 -17.23 -15.79 -15.80
C THR A 169 -17.83 -16.16 -14.44
N GLY A 170 -19.10 -15.84 -14.22
CA GLY A 170 -19.76 -16.11 -12.94
C GLY A 170 -20.01 -17.60 -12.75
N GLY A 171 -20.68 -18.23 -13.71
CA GLY A 171 -21.05 -19.64 -13.65
C GLY A 171 -22.51 -19.85 -13.22
N GLU A 172 -22.76 -20.87 -12.41
CA GLU A 172 -24.07 -21.19 -11.82
C GLU A 172 -24.26 -20.42 -10.51
N GLY A 173 -25.23 -19.52 -10.44
CA GLY A 173 -25.56 -18.82 -9.20
C GLY A 173 -26.14 -17.45 -9.49
N ASN A 174 -26.20 -16.61 -8.46
CA ASN A 174 -26.43 -15.17 -8.60
C ASN A 174 -25.10 -14.47 -8.34
N ASP A 175 -24.41 -14.11 -9.42
CA ASP A 175 -23.04 -13.63 -9.31
C ASP A 175 -22.96 -12.11 -9.26
N GLN A 176 -21.89 -11.60 -8.66
CA GLN A 176 -21.59 -10.18 -8.63
C GLN A 176 -20.27 -9.90 -9.33
N PHE A 177 -20.34 -9.04 -10.34
CA PHE A 177 -19.18 -8.56 -11.08
C PHE A 177 -18.87 -7.14 -10.65
N TRP A 178 -17.73 -6.94 -9.97
CA TRP A 178 -17.30 -5.64 -9.49
C TRP A 178 -16.28 -5.10 -10.49
N VAL A 179 -16.72 -4.14 -11.29
CA VAL A 179 -16.01 -3.62 -12.45
C VAL A 179 -16.03 -2.10 -12.44
N GLY A 180 -15.19 -1.47 -13.26
CA GLY A 180 -15.17 0.00 -13.37
C GLY A 180 -14.67 0.67 -12.10
N GLY A 181 -13.70 0.05 -11.41
CA GLY A 181 -12.95 0.70 -10.34
C GLY A 181 -12.36 2.04 -10.80
N ALA A 182 -12.04 2.93 -9.86
CA ALA A 182 -11.48 4.26 -10.15
C ALA A 182 -10.17 4.21 -10.99
N LEU A 183 -9.54 3.03 -11.08
CA LEU A 183 -8.27 2.76 -11.74
C LEU A 183 -8.42 1.98 -13.06
N SER A 184 -9.66 1.67 -13.47
CA SER A 184 -9.94 0.90 -14.68
C SER A 184 -9.37 1.60 -15.92
N LYS A 185 -8.45 0.94 -16.63
CA LYS A 185 -7.90 1.41 -17.91
C LYS A 185 -8.72 0.95 -19.10
N SER A 186 -9.43 -0.15 -18.93
CA SER A 186 -10.22 -0.80 -19.96
C SER A 186 -11.43 -1.51 -19.36
N ALA A 187 -12.40 -1.85 -20.21
CA ALA A 187 -13.61 -2.54 -19.76
C ALA A 187 -13.34 -4.04 -19.58
N SER A 188 -13.82 -4.60 -18.47
CA SER A 188 -13.77 -6.05 -18.21
C SER A 188 -14.77 -6.79 -19.09
N SER A 189 -14.40 -7.95 -19.62
CA SER A 189 -15.28 -8.80 -20.42
C SER A 189 -16.02 -9.79 -19.53
N ILE A 190 -17.34 -9.62 -19.37
CA ILE A 190 -18.21 -10.53 -18.63
C ILE A 190 -18.87 -11.48 -19.63
N THR A 191 -18.64 -12.78 -19.44
CA THR A 191 -18.83 -13.74 -20.54
C THR A 191 -20.14 -14.50 -20.50
N ASP A 192 -20.81 -14.54 -19.34
CA ASP A 192 -22.01 -15.34 -19.12
C ASP A 192 -23.11 -14.63 -18.31
N PHE A 193 -23.08 -13.29 -18.23
CA PHE A 193 -24.01 -12.48 -17.43
C PHE A 193 -25.49 -12.84 -17.65
N LYS A 194 -26.17 -13.27 -16.58
CA LYS A 194 -27.57 -13.67 -16.57
C LYS A 194 -28.45 -12.56 -16.00
N ILE A 195 -29.18 -11.91 -16.89
CA ILE A 195 -30.18 -10.90 -16.54
C ILE A 195 -31.17 -11.43 -15.49
N GLY A 196 -31.32 -10.67 -14.40
CA GLY A 196 -32.25 -10.99 -13.31
C GLY A 196 -31.69 -11.92 -12.24
N GLN A 197 -30.53 -12.54 -12.46
CA GLN A 197 -29.78 -13.31 -11.47
C GLN A 197 -28.55 -12.50 -11.05
N ASP A 198 -27.67 -12.26 -12.02
CA ASP A 198 -26.38 -11.62 -11.78
C ASP A 198 -26.50 -10.11 -11.65
N LYS A 199 -25.49 -9.52 -11.02
CA LYS A 199 -25.38 -8.09 -10.79
C LYS A 199 -24.02 -7.55 -11.20
N ILE A 200 -24.03 -6.37 -11.81
CA ILE A 200 -22.83 -5.59 -12.03
C ILE A 200 -22.77 -4.52 -10.96
N ARG A 201 -21.73 -4.53 -10.13
CA ARG A 201 -21.53 -3.51 -9.13
C ARG A 201 -20.81 -2.32 -9.75
N VAL A 202 -21.43 -1.15 -9.63
CA VAL A 202 -20.84 0.15 -9.99
C VAL A 202 -20.55 0.88 -8.69
N SER A 203 -19.29 0.80 -8.26
CA SER A 203 -18.87 1.29 -6.94
C SER A 203 -18.76 2.81 -6.84
N ARG A 204 -18.91 3.57 -7.94
CA ARG A 204 -18.80 5.03 -7.91
C ARG A 204 -19.93 5.66 -7.07
N LEU A 205 -19.56 6.50 -6.11
CA LEU A 205 -20.49 7.25 -5.27
C LEU A 205 -21.40 8.16 -6.12
N GLY A 206 -22.71 8.11 -5.85
CA GLY A 206 -23.71 8.90 -6.59
C GLY A 206 -24.05 8.36 -7.99
N ALA A 207 -23.46 7.23 -8.41
CA ALA A 207 -23.88 6.53 -9.61
C ALA A 207 -25.30 5.99 -9.44
N GLY A 208 -26.08 6.09 -10.50
CA GLY A 208 -27.41 5.51 -10.64
C GLY A 208 -27.56 4.99 -12.05
N PHE A 209 -28.61 4.19 -12.29
CA PHE A 209 -28.81 3.56 -13.59
C PHE A 209 -28.97 4.59 -14.71
N GLU A 210 -29.52 5.76 -14.39
CA GLU A 210 -29.65 6.91 -15.27
C GLU A 210 -28.32 7.51 -15.74
N ASN A 211 -27.23 7.27 -15.02
CA ASN A 211 -25.89 7.75 -15.37
C ASN A 211 -25.14 6.78 -16.29
N LEU A 212 -25.70 5.59 -16.52
CA LEU A 212 -25.11 4.59 -17.40
C LEU A 212 -25.55 4.82 -18.84
N THR A 213 -24.62 4.64 -19.76
CA THR A 213 -24.92 4.56 -21.19
C THR A 213 -24.49 3.22 -21.75
N PHE A 214 -25.17 2.77 -22.80
CA PHE A 214 -25.01 1.42 -23.35
C PHE A 214 -24.77 1.49 -24.84
N LYS A 215 -23.80 0.72 -25.34
CA LYS A 215 -23.54 0.57 -26.77
C LYS A 215 -23.50 -0.90 -27.13
N ASP A 216 -24.47 -1.32 -27.92
CA ASP A 216 -24.45 -2.67 -28.50
C ASP A 216 -23.30 -2.80 -29.51
N ASN A 217 -22.68 -3.97 -29.53
CA ASN A 217 -21.70 -4.37 -30.55
C ASN A 217 -22.11 -5.73 -31.17
N ASN A 218 -21.26 -6.28 -32.05
CA ASN A 218 -21.56 -7.52 -32.77
C ASN A 218 -21.62 -8.78 -31.87
N GLY A 219 -21.27 -8.68 -30.59
CA GLY A 219 -21.25 -9.81 -29.65
C GLY A 219 -22.01 -9.60 -28.35
N GLY A 220 -22.46 -8.37 -28.04
CA GLY A 220 -22.97 -8.03 -26.73
C GLY A 220 -23.28 -6.55 -26.54
N THR A 221 -23.02 -6.04 -25.33
CA THR A 221 -23.21 -4.64 -24.94
C THR A 221 -22.02 -4.14 -24.14
N ILE A 222 -21.51 -2.96 -24.50
CA ILE A 222 -20.55 -2.22 -23.68
C ILE A 222 -21.33 -1.28 -22.77
N VAL A 223 -21.04 -1.34 -21.47
CA VAL A 223 -21.58 -0.47 -20.43
C VAL A 223 -20.58 0.65 -20.17
N PHE A 224 -21.08 1.87 -20.15
CA PHE A 224 -20.30 3.06 -19.85
C PHE A 224 -20.83 3.75 -18.59
N ASP A 225 -19.92 4.17 -17.71
CA ASP A 225 -20.19 5.08 -16.59
C ASP A 225 -19.39 6.36 -16.81
N ALA A 226 -20.06 7.51 -16.77
CA ALA A 226 -19.46 8.83 -17.03
C ALA A 226 -18.58 8.90 -18.30
N GLY A 227 -18.97 8.17 -19.36
CA GLY A 227 -18.25 8.12 -20.64
C GLY A 227 -17.06 7.14 -20.70
N GLN A 228 -16.70 6.51 -19.58
CA GLN A 228 -15.69 5.46 -19.51
C GLN A 228 -16.35 4.09 -19.69
N ALA A 229 -15.80 3.24 -20.54
CA ALA A 229 -16.25 1.85 -20.67
C ALA A 229 -15.82 1.06 -19.43
N ILE A 230 -16.78 0.47 -18.73
CA ILE A 230 -16.54 -0.27 -17.47
C ILE A 230 -16.72 -1.77 -17.61
N ALA A 231 -17.57 -2.22 -18.54
CA ALA A 231 -17.79 -3.63 -18.80
C ALA A 231 -18.24 -3.90 -20.24
N GLU A 232 -17.87 -5.06 -20.78
CA GLU A 232 -18.43 -5.63 -21.99
C GLU A 232 -19.17 -6.92 -21.65
N LEU A 233 -20.49 -6.92 -21.85
CA LEU A 233 -21.36 -8.05 -21.55
C LEU A 233 -21.56 -8.89 -22.81
N GLN A 234 -20.93 -10.07 -22.87
CA GLN A 234 -21.08 -10.97 -24.01
C GLN A 234 -22.48 -11.59 -24.04
N GLY A 235 -23.11 -11.61 -25.22
CA GLY A 235 -24.43 -12.20 -25.44
C GLY A 235 -25.62 -11.43 -24.86
N VAL A 236 -25.39 -10.33 -24.14
CA VAL A 236 -26.43 -9.47 -23.57
C VAL A 236 -26.67 -8.29 -24.50
N LYS A 237 -27.93 -7.87 -24.65
CA LYS A 237 -28.31 -6.68 -25.42
C LYS A 237 -28.73 -5.57 -24.47
N ALA A 238 -28.41 -4.32 -24.81
CA ALA A 238 -28.63 -3.15 -23.98
C ALA A 238 -30.10 -3.01 -23.58
N THR A 239 -31.02 -3.35 -24.50
CA THR A 239 -32.47 -3.32 -24.28
C THR A 239 -32.98 -4.25 -23.18
N ARG A 240 -32.16 -5.21 -22.73
CA ARG A 240 -32.51 -6.14 -21.64
C ARG A 240 -32.02 -5.68 -20.28
N LEU A 241 -31.08 -4.73 -20.24
CA LEU A 241 -30.52 -4.20 -18.99
C LEU A 241 -31.53 -3.27 -18.31
N LYS A 242 -31.62 -3.39 -16.99
CA LYS A 242 -32.47 -2.55 -16.15
C LYS A 242 -31.68 -2.15 -14.90
N ALA A 243 -32.21 -1.21 -14.12
CA ALA A 243 -31.62 -0.81 -12.85
C ALA A 243 -31.34 -1.99 -11.91
N ASP A 244 -32.17 -3.04 -11.95
CA ASP A 244 -31.96 -4.25 -11.16
C ASP A 244 -30.76 -5.10 -11.61
N SER A 245 -30.21 -4.89 -12.80
CA SER A 245 -29.00 -5.58 -13.29
C SER A 245 -27.73 -5.01 -12.64
N PHE A 246 -27.87 -3.91 -11.90
CA PHE A 246 -26.77 -3.18 -11.31
C PHE A 246 -26.93 -3.04 -9.80
N LEU A 247 -25.81 -3.06 -9.10
CA LEU A 247 -25.71 -2.68 -7.70
C LEU A 247 -24.95 -1.36 -7.64
N PHE A 248 -25.61 -0.31 -7.15
CA PHE A 248 -25.00 0.99 -6.93
C PHE A 248 -24.53 1.11 -5.47
N GLY A 249 -23.46 1.86 -5.24
CA GLY A 249 -23.04 2.21 -3.88
C GLY A 249 -24.16 2.89 -3.08
N LYS A 250 -24.10 2.83 -1.74
CA LYS A 250 -25.08 3.51 -0.86
C LYS A 250 -25.01 5.02 -1.07
N VAL A 251 -25.92 5.55 -1.91
CA VAL A 251 -26.00 6.97 -2.31
C VAL A 251 -26.05 7.93 -1.11
N GLU A 252 -26.57 7.51 0.04
CA GLU A 252 -26.57 8.34 1.25
C GLU A 252 -25.17 8.49 1.89
N LEU A 253 -24.38 7.41 1.94
CA LEU A 253 -23.00 7.49 2.43
C LEU A 253 -22.11 8.27 1.45
N ALA A 254 -22.37 8.15 0.14
CA ALA A 254 -21.78 9.00 -0.89
C ALA A 254 -21.99 10.49 -0.60
N LYS A 255 -23.25 10.85 -0.36
CA LYS A 255 -23.66 12.22 -0.05
C LYS A 255 -23.02 12.70 1.25
N THR A 256 -22.93 11.86 2.28
CA THR A 256 -22.23 12.22 3.51
C THR A 256 -20.74 12.46 3.28
N LEU A 257 -20.03 11.56 2.58
CA LEU A 257 -18.61 11.76 2.30
C LEU A 257 -18.37 13.06 1.52
N GLN A 258 -19.14 13.29 0.46
CA GLN A 258 -19.03 14.49 -0.35
C GLN A 258 -19.39 15.75 0.45
N ALA A 259 -20.47 15.74 1.22
CA ALA A 259 -20.84 16.87 2.08
C ALA A 259 -19.76 17.16 3.13
N ASN A 260 -19.14 16.13 3.70
CA ASN A 260 -18.03 16.27 4.64
C ASN A 260 -16.79 16.84 3.96
N LEU A 261 -16.49 16.46 2.72
CA LEU A 261 -15.39 17.04 1.94
C LEU A 261 -15.66 18.51 1.60
N ASP A 262 -16.86 18.82 1.11
CA ASP A 262 -17.26 20.19 0.78
C ASP A 262 -17.23 21.08 2.03
N GLN A 263 -17.73 20.59 3.16
CA GLN A 263 -17.63 21.29 4.44
C GLN A 263 -16.17 21.45 4.88
N SER A 264 -15.32 20.44 4.68
CA SER A 264 -13.90 20.54 5.03
C SER A 264 -13.15 21.55 4.16
N LEU A 265 -13.55 21.73 2.89
CA LEU A 265 -13.02 22.78 2.02
C LEU A 265 -13.49 24.18 2.49
N LEU A 266 -14.73 24.30 2.97
CA LEU A 266 -15.24 25.55 3.55
C LEU A 266 -14.54 25.89 4.87
N ASP A 267 -14.32 24.89 5.72
CA ASP A 267 -13.65 25.04 7.02
C ASP A 267 -12.14 25.30 6.87
N ASN A 268 -11.55 24.88 5.74
CA ASN A 268 -10.15 25.11 5.39
C ASN A 268 -10.05 25.98 4.12
N PRO A 269 -10.17 27.31 4.21
CA PRO A 269 -10.13 28.22 3.06
C PRO A 269 -8.79 28.18 2.28
N ASN A 270 -7.76 27.62 2.91
CA ASN A 270 -6.47 27.42 2.30
C ASN A 270 -6.48 26.20 1.37
N ALA A 271 -7.19 25.11 1.67
CA ALA A 271 -7.25 23.98 0.75
C ALA A 271 -7.76 24.42 -0.64
N THR A 272 -7.07 23.96 -1.69
CA THR A 272 -7.42 24.25 -3.07
C THR A 272 -8.16 23.09 -3.70
N GLY A 273 -7.83 21.87 -3.31
CA GLY A 273 -8.44 20.64 -3.82
C GLY A 273 -8.32 19.52 -2.79
N LEU A 274 -9.35 18.68 -2.71
CA LEU A 274 -9.42 17.54 -1.83
C LEU A 274 -9.90 16.31 -2.62
N ALA A 275 -9.25 15.18 -2.37
CA ALA A 275 -9.66 13.87 -2.86
C ALA A 275 -9.66 12.90 -1.68
N ALA A 276 -10.74 12.13 -1.53
CA ALA A 276 -10.77 11.03 -0.56
C ALA A 276 -11.23 9.75 -1.23
N VAL A 277 -10.63 8.64 -0.85
CA VAL A 277 -11.01 7.28 -1.27
C VAL A 277 -11.08 6.39 -0.04
N THR A 278 -12.06 5.51 0.02
CA THR A 278 -12.23 4.49 1.06
C THR A 278 -12.59 3.17 0.42
N PHE A 279 -11.83 2.12 0.72
CA PHE A 279 -12.16 0.75 0.38
C PHE A 279 -12.82 0.08 1.57
N ALA A 280 -13.99 -0.49 1.33
CA ALA A 280 -14.79 -1.17 2.33
C ALA A 280 -14.57 -2.69 2.28
N PRO A 281 -14.87 -3.42 3.38
CA PRO A 281 -14.76 -4.88 3.44
C PRO A 281 -15.60 -5.60 2.39
N ASP A 282 -16.72 -5.02 1.98
CA ASP A 282 -17.60 -5.53 0.94
C ASP A 282 -17.16 -5.09 -0.47
N GLY A 283 -15.88 -4.70 -0.63
CA GLY A 283 -15.25 -4.05 -1.78
C GLY A 283 -16.00 -2.90 -2.43
N SER A 284 -16.91 -2.25 -1.69
CA SER A 284 -17.29 -0.89 -2.08
C SER A 284 -16.05 -0.01 -2.11
N VAL A 285 -15.96 0.82 -3.14
CA VAL A 285 -15.06 1.96 -3.18
C VAL A 285 -15.89 3.22 -2.95
N TRP A 286 -15.57 4.00 -1.95
CA TRP A 286 -16.17 5.31 -1.74
C TRP A 286 -15.17 6.37 -2.09
N GLN A 287 -15.50 7.25 -3.01
CA GLN A 287 -14.64 8.36 -3.39
C GLN A 287 -15.40 9.68 -3.44
N GLY A 288 -14.75 10.74 -3.02
CA GLY A 288 -15.27 12.10 -3.13
C GLY A 288 -14.15 13.05 -3.53
N PHE A 289 -14.51 14.07 -4.30
CA PHE A 289 -13.58 15.04 -4.86
C PHE A 289 -14.22 16.42 -4.74
N THR A 290 -13.45 17.41 -4.32
CA THR A 290 -13.92 18.79 -4.26
C THR A 290 -12.78 19.78 -4.45
N GLY A 291 -13.11 21.00 -4.84
CA GLY A 291 -12.13 22.02 -5.17
C GLY A 291 -11.50 21.84 -6.56
N LEU A 292 -10.33 22.44 -6.74
CA LEU A 292 -9.67 22.66 -8.02
C LEU A 292 -8.26 22.07 -8.04
N VAL A 293 -7.93 21.36 -9.11
CA VAL A 293 -6.56 20.99 -9.48
C VAL A 293 -5.75 22.26 -9.75
N ASN A 294 -6.38 23.24 -10.39
CA ASN A 294 -5.73 24.48 -10.79
C ASN A 294 -6.73 25.65 -10.76
N ARG A 295 -6.40 26.70 -10.00
CA ARG A 295 -7.22 27.91 -9.86
C ARG A 295 -7.16 28.82 -11.10
N GLU A 296 -6.13 28.73 -11.93
CA GLU A 296 -6.06 29.49 -13.19
C GLU A 296 -7.02 28.91 -14.24
N THR A 297 -6.98 27.59 -14.43
CA THR A 297 -7.82 26.91 -15.43
C THR A 297 -9.20 26.55 -14.92
N GLN A 298 -9.45 26.72 -13.61
CA GLN A 298 -10.67 26.27 -12.92
C GLN A 298 -10.96 24.78 -13.14
N ALA A 299 -9.93 23.97 -13.36
CA ALA A 299 -10.07 22.53 -13.54
C ALA A 299 -10.42 21.87 -12.19
N PRO A 300 -11.53 21.12 -12.08
CA PRO A 300 -11.95 20.48 -10.84
C PRO A 300 -11.04 19.31 -10.48
N VAL A 301 -10.92 19.00 -9.19
CA VAL A 301 -10.35 17.73 -8.73
C VAL A 301 -11.26 16.58 -9.17
N ASP A 302 -10.64 15.50 -9.65
CA ASP A 302 -11.29 14.27 -10.07
C ASP A 302 -10.47 13.03 -9.67
N ALA A 303 -10.94 11.85 -10.09
CA ALA A 303 -10.30 10.58 -9.77
C ALA A 303 -8.87 10.42 -10.33
N ASN A 304 -8.50 11.20 -11.34
CA ASN A 304 -7.18 11.16 -11.97
C ASN A 304 -6.23 12.22 -11.42
N SER A 305 -6.70 13.05 -10.50
CA SER A 305 -5.89 14.12 -9.92
C SER A 305 -4.79 13.54 -9.04
N VAL A 306 -3.55 13.95 -9.32
CA VAL A 306 -2.33 13.48 -8.67
C VAL A 306 -1.87 14.49 -7.60
N PHE A 307 -1.47 14.00 -6.44
CA PHE A 307 -1.00 14.81 -5.31
C PHE A 307 0.36 14.29 -4.83
N GLY A 308 1.15 15.14 -4.18
CA GLY A 308 2.27 14.68 -3.37
C GLY A 308 1.75 13.98 -2.11
N ILE A 309 2.10 12.72 -1.89
CA ILE A 309 1.66 11.96 -0.71
C ILE A 309 2.59 12.12 0.49
N GLY A 310 3.64 12.95 0.34
CA GLY A 310 4.57 13.29 1.40
C GLY A 310 5.06 12.07 2.17
N SER A 311 5.06 12.16 3.50
CA SER A 311 5.61 11.13 4.37
C SER A 311 4.91 9.76 4.33
N ILE A 312 3.77 9.58 3.65
CA ILE A 312 3.24 8.25 3.29
C ILE A 312 4.25 7.46 2.43
N THR A 313 5.23 8.14 1.83
CA THR A 313 6.40 7.50 1.20
C THR A 313 7.16 6.57 2.16
N LYS A 314 7.21 6.87 3.45
CA LYS A 314 8.00 6.12 4.45
C LYS A 314 7.54 4.67 4.61
N PRO A 315 6.26 4.33 4.85
CA PRO A 315 5.83 2.94 4.90
C PRO A 315 6.11 2.19 3.59
N ILE A 316 6.06 2.86 2.44
CA ILE A 316 6.35 2.25 1.13
C ILE A 316 7.85 1.91 1.02
N VAL A 317 8.74 2.84 1.40
CA VAL A 317 10.19 2.59 1.45
C VAL A 317 10.54 1.54 2.50
N ALA A 318 9.89 1.57 3.67
CA ALA A 318 10.07 0.57 4.72
C ALA A 318 9.70 -0.83 4.22
N THR A 319 8.63 -0.95 3.43
CA THR A 319 8.22 -2.22 2.79
C THR A 319 9.33 -2.77 1.90
N VAL A 320 9.93 -1.93 1.04
CA VAL A 320 11.07 -2.36 0.20
C VAL A 320 12.26 -2.80 1.06
N VAL A 321 12.60 -2.07 2.12
CA VAL A 321 13.69 -2.46 3.03
C VAL A 321 13.39 -3.81 3.71
N LEU A 322 12.13 -4.04 4.10
CA LEU A 322 11.69 -5.27 4.75
C LEU A 322 11.63 -6.45 3.77
N GLN A 323 11.26 -6.24 2.50
CA GLN A 323 11.41 -7.25 1.45
C GLN A 323 12.89 -7.63 1.26
N LEU A 324 13.81 -6.66 1.21
CA LEU A 324 15.25 -6.95 1.14
C LEU A 324 15.77 -7.72 2.37
N TYR A 325 15.16 -7.50 3.55
CA TYR A 325 15.43 -8.29 4.74
C TYR A 325 14.92 -9.73 4.61
N GLU A 326 13.71 -9.94 4.08
CA GLU A 326 13.16 -11.28 3.81
C GLU A 326 14.00 -12.04 2.76
N GLU A 327 14.52 -11.32 1.76
CA GLU A 327 15.43 -11.84 0.73
C GLU A 327 16.86 -12.11 1.26
N GLY A 328 17.14 -11.79 2.53
CA GLY A 328 18.47 -11.93 3.12
C GLY A 328 19.54 -11.00 2.52
N LYS A 329 19.13 -9.97 1.76
CA LYS A 329 20.04 -8.98 1.15
C LYS A 329 20.55 -7.95 2.13
N LEU A 330 19.87 -7.76 3.26
CA LEU A 330 20.34 -6.95 4.38
C LEU A 330 19.86 -7.52 5.71
N ASN A 331 20.52 -7.15 6.82
CA ASN A 331 20.04 -7.45 8.16
C ASN A 331 19.58 -6.17 8.87
N LEU A 332 18.46 -6.23 9.59
CA LEU A 332 17.96 -5.06 10.32
C LEU A 332 18.92 -4.58 11.43
N ASN A 333 19.80 -5.45 11.92
CA ASN A 333 20.84 -5.09 12.88
C ASN A 333 22.15 -4.60 12.24
N ASP A 334 22.25 -4.59 10.91
CA ASP A 334 23.41 -4.01 10.25
C ASP A 334 23.49 -2.52 10.54
N THR A 335 24.72 -2.03 10.73
CA THR A 335 24.98 -0.62 11.01
C THR A 335 25.14 0.20 9.73
N LEU A 336 24.96 1.52 9.83
CA LEU A 336 25.22 2.42 8.70
C LEU A 336 26.65 2.26 8.16
N ASN A 337 27.63 1.98 9.02
CA ASN A 337 29.02 1.81 8.60
C ASN A 337 29.24 0.58 7.70
N GLN A 338 28.41 -0.46 7.82
CA GLN A 338 28.49 -1.63 6.93
C GLN A 338 28.01 -1.30 5.51
N TRP A 339 27.04 -0.40 5.37
CA TRP A 339 26.38 -0.11 4.10
C TRP A 339 26.89 1.16 3.41
N VAL A 340 27.05 2.23 4.18
CA VAL A 340 27.39 3.57 3.71
C VAL A 340 28.55 4.17 4.54
N PRO A 341 29.74 3.54 4.58
CA PRO A 341 30.84 3.93 5.47
C PRO A 341 31.30 5.38 5.30
N ASP A 342 31.25 5.91 4.07
CA ASP A 342 31.62 7.29 3.78
C ASP A 342 30.65 8.33 4.35
N LEU A 343 29.37 7.97 4.47
CA LEU A 343 28.36 8.79 5.13
C LEU A 343 28.42 8.57 6.65
N ALA A 344 28.50 7.32 7.08
CA ALA A 344 28.49 6.93 8.50
C ALA A 344 29.60 7.60 9.31
N LYS A 345 30.82 7.72 8.75
CA LYS A 345 31.96 8.35 9.45
C LYS A 345 31.74 9.82 9.80
N ASN A 346 30.82 10.49 9.11
CA ASN A 346 30.51 11.91 9.31
C ASN A 346 29.20 12.13 10.06
N ILE A 347 28.51 11.05 10.46
CA ILE A 347 27.28 11.09 11.24
C ILE A 347 27.61 10.69 12.67
N THR A 348 27.18 11.50 13.64
CA THR A 348 27.36 11.19 15.06
C THR A 348 26.72 9.84 15.37
N ASN A 349 27.50 8.92 15.98
CA ASN A 349 27.12 7.54 16.28
C ASN A 349 26.83 6.66 15.04
N GLY A 350 27.23 7.06 13.83
CA GLY A 350 26.93 6.33 12.60
C GLY A 350 27.46 4.89 12.57
N ASP A 351 28.52 4.57 13.31
CA ASP A 351 29.04 3.22 13.48
C ASP A 351 28.14 2.30 14.33
N ARG A 352 27.23 2.87 15.11
CA ARG A 352 26.32 2.15 16.03
C ARG A 352 24.86 2.17 15.60
N VAL A 353 24.46 3.11 14.74
CA VAL A 353 23.08 3.21 14.22
C VAL A 353 22.78 2.05 13.28
N THR A 354 21.71 1.31 13.58
CA THR A 354 21.24 0.15 12.80
C THR A 354 20.13 0.50 11.82
N ILE A 355 19.91 -0.34 10.80
CA ILE A 355 18.79 -0.22 9.85
C ILE A 355 17.44 -0.19 10.58
N ARG A 356 17.24 -1.06 11.59
CA ARG A 356 16.04 -1.10 12.43
C ARG A 356 15.75 0.26 13.10
N GLN A 357 16.80 0.91 13.61
CA GLN A 357 16.69 2.22 14.26
C GLN A 357 16.39 3.36 13.27
N LEU A 358 16.84 3.25 12.01
CA LEU A 358 16.45 4.21 10.98
C LEU A 358 14.95 4.11 10.69
N LEU A 359 14.47 2.89 10.45
CA LEU A 359 13.06 2.58 10.15
C LEU A 359 12.11 3.09 11.25
N GLY A 360 12.47 2.84 12.52
CA GLY A 360 11.68 3.20 13.71
C GLY A 360 11.97 4.59 14.30
N HIS A 361 12.72 5.45 13.61
CA HIS A 361 13.06 6.79 14.10
C HIS A 361 13.76 6.83 15.47
N THR A 362 14.59 5.84 15.78
CA THR A 362 15.34 5.76 17.04
C THR A 362 16.85 5.85 16.85
N SER A 363 17.29 6.31 15.69
CA SER A 363 18.71 6.52 15.36
C SER A 363 19.37 7.65 16.16
N GLY A 364 18.60 8.63 16.63
CA GLY A 364 19.11 9.88 17.20
C GLY A 364 19.68 10.86 16.15
N ILE A 365 19.59 10.55 14.85
CA ILE A 365 20.09 11.42 13.78
C ILE A 365 19.10 12.58 13.57
N PRO A 366 19.54 13.85 13.63
CA PRO A 366 18.63 14.99 13.46
C PRO A 366 18.08 15.07 12.02
N SER A 367 16.91 15.69 11.86
CA SER A 367 16.31 15.94 10.55
C SER A 367 17.10 17.03 9.80
N TYR A 368 17.39 16.82 8.51
CA TYR A 368 18.04 17.84 7.67
C TYR A 368 17.15 19.09 7.50
N LEU A 369 15.82 18.93 7.51
CA LEU A 369 14.86 20.03 7.39
C LEU A 369 14.88 20.98 8.58
N GLU A 370 15.30 20.50 9.75
CA GLU A 370 15.40 21.30 10.97
C GLU A 370 16.72 22.07 11.05
N GLN A 371 17.66 21.80 10.14
CA GLN A 371 18.98 22.43 10.19
C GLN A 371 18.91 23.88 9.71
N PRO A 372 19.44 24.86 10.47
CA PRO A 372 19.36 26.28 10.11
C PRO A 372 19.90 26.60 8.71
N LYS A 373 20.97 25.90 8.27
CA LYS A 373 21.53 26.08 6.92
C LYS A 373 20.57 25.59 5.83
N ALA A 374 19.92 24.45 6.05
CA ALA A 374 18.95 23.91 5.11
C ALA A 374 17.74 24.86 5.05
N ARG A 375 17.18 25.25 6.20
CA ARG A 375 16.09 26.25 6.28
C ARG A 375 16.43 27.56 5.60
N ALA A 376 17.63 28.10 5.86
CA ALA A 376 18.09 29.30 5.17
C ALA A 376 18.08 29.12 3.65
N GLN A 377 18.61 28.00 3.13
CA GLN A 377 18.59 27.72 1.69
C GLN A 377 17.19 27.49 1.12
N PHE A 378 16.30 26.79 1.84
CA PHE A 378 14.92 26.55 1.40
C PHE A 378 14.11 27.86 1.33
N PHE A 379 14.30 28.77 2.29
CA PHE A 379 13.43 29.94 2.46
C PHE A 379 14.05 31.26 1.98
N SER A 380 15.36 31.34 1.71
CA SER A 380 15.98 32.57 1.18
C SER A 380 15.85 32.73 -0.32
N ASP A 381 15.85 31.63 -1.07
CA ASP A 381 15.57 31.58 -2.51
C ASP A 381 14.87 30.26 -2.85
N PRO A 382 13.59 30.12 -2.46
CA PRO A 382 12.80 28.91 -2.73
C PRO A 382 12.81 28.53 -4.21
N LYS A 383 12.83 29.54 -5.09
CA LYS A 383 12.80 29.37 -6.53
C LYS A 383 14.06 28.64 -7.03
N ALA A 384 15.25 29.14 -6.70
CA ALA A 384 16.49 28.47 -7.10
C ALA A 384 16.62 27.06 -6.50
N PHE A 385 16.10 26.88 -5.28
CA PHE A 385 16.20 25.61 -4.57
C PHE A 385 15.27 24.53 -5.15
N PHE A 386 13.99 24.83 -5.38
CA PHE A 386 13.01 23.85 -5.88
C PHE A 386 13.05 23.65 -7.40
N ASN A 387 13.76 24.49 -8.15
CA ASN A 387 13.89 24.42 -9.60
C ASN A 387 15.07 23.54 -10.08
N ARG A 388 15.64 22.70 -9.19
CA ARG A 388 16.67 21.71 -9.51
C ARG A 388 16.45 20.39 -8.79
N THR A 389 17.01 19.32 -9.35
CA THR A 389 17.09 18.03 -8.66
C THR A 389 18.16 18.09 -7.57
N ILE A 390 17.80 17.71 -6.35
CA ILE A 390 18.68 17.68 -5.19
C ILE A 390 19.12 16.23 -4.91
N PRO A 391 20.43 15.93 -4.93
CA PRO A 391 20.93 14.60 -4.56
C PRO A 391 20.74 14.30 -3.07
N ALA A 392 20.53 13.03 -2.74
CA ALA A 392 20.40 12.58 -1.35
C ALA A 392 21.63 12.95 -0.49
N GLN A 393 22.84 12.87 -1.05
CA GLN A 393 24.08 13.23 -0.35
C GLN A 393 24.12 14.72 0.01
N GLU A 394 23.48 15.58 -0.78
CA GLU A 394 23.37 17.01 -0.45
C GLU A 394 22.45 17.22 0.77
N LEU A 395 21.30 16.53 0.81
CA LEU A 395 20.39 16.56 1.97
C LEU A 395 21.09 16.06 3.24
N LEU A 396 21.86 14.97 3.12
CA LEU A 396 22.62 14.40 4.24
C LEU A 396 23.78 15.30 4.69
N SER A 397 24.29 16.18 3.83
CA SER A 397 25.37 17.12 4.22
C SER A 397 24.96 18.09 5.34
N PHE A 398 23.67 18.38 5.49
CA PHE A 398 23.18 19.27 6.55
C PHE A 398 23.28 18.65 7.95
N VAL A 399 23.30 17.32 8.04
CA VAL A 399 23.35 16.59 9.32
C VAL A 399 24.74 16.05 9.65
N GLN A 400 25.69 16.17 8.72
CA GLN A 400 27.08 15.79 8.96
C GLN A 400 27.72 16.65 10.08
N GLY A 401 28.37 15.97 11.03
CA GLY A 401 29.00 16.60 12.19
C GLY A 401 28.03 17.27 13.17
N LYS A 402 26.71 17.05 13.03
CA LYS A 402 25.72 17.55 13.98
C LYS A 402 25.61 16.62 15.19
N PRO A 403 25.43 17.16 16.42
CA PRO A 403 25.17 16.33 17.58
C PRO A 403 23.95 15.43 17.37
N ALA A 404 24.02 14.20 17.88
CA ALA A 404 22.86 13.32 17.93
C ALA A 404 21.84 13.87 18.94
N LEU A 405 20.56 13.64 18.67
CA LEU A 405 19.44 13.99 19.56
C LEU A 405 19.37 13.05 20.78
N GLY A 406 19.97 11.87 20.68
CA GLY A 406 20.06 10.88 21.76
C GLY A 406 20.95 9.69 21.35
N GLU A 407 21.16 8.77 22.29
CA GLU A 407 21.84 7.51 21.99
C GLU A 407 20.97 6.63 21.06
N PRO A 408 21.56 5.87 20.10
CA PRO A 408 20.81 4.99 19.23
C PRO A 408 19.96 3.98 20.01
N GLY A 409 18.67 3.93 19.73
CA GLY A 409 17.67 3.08 20.39
C GLY A 409 17.12 3.64 21.71
N ALA A 410 17.60 4.80 22.19
CA ALA A 410 17.20 5.33 23.49
C ALA A 410 15.80 5.98 23.48
N ALA A 411 15.44 6.65 22.39
CA ALA A 411 14.17 7.36 22.27
C ALA A 411 13.78 7.55 20.80
N TYR A 412 12.51 7.86 20.60
CA TYR A 412 11.94 8.22 19.31
C TYR A 412 12.19 9.70 18.98
N TYR A 413 12.74 9.97 17.80
CA TYR A 413 12.90 11.30 17.21
C TYR A 413 12.60 11.22 15.72
N TYR A 414 11.47 11.81 15.29
CA TYR A 414 11.12 11.84 13.89
C TYR A 414 12.20 12.55 13.07
N SER A 415 12.70 11.88 12.03
CA SER A 415 13.84 12.39 11.26
C SER A 415 13.78 11.94 9.81
N ASN A 416 13.53 12.87 8.90
CA ASN A 416 13.52 12.58 7.47
C ASN A 416 14.87 12.04 6.98
N SER A 417 15.98 12.44 7.64
CA SER A 417 17.33 11.96 7.35
C SER A 417 17.45 10.44 7.41
N ASN A 418 16.68 9.78 8.29
CA ASN A 418 16.70 8.32 8.40
C ASN A 418 16.25 7.65 7.10
N TYR A 419 15.20 8.17 6.48
CA TYR A 419 14.65 7.59 5.26
C TYR A 419 15.51 7.94 4.04
N ILE A 420 16.19 9.09 4.04
CA ILE A 420 17.21 9.39 3.03
C ILE A 420 18.33 8.35 3.08
N LEU A 421 18.82 8.01 4.29
CA LEU A 421 19.82 6.96 4.47
C LEU A 421 19.31 5.57 4.07
N LEU A 422 18.05 5.24 4.39
CA LEU A 422 17.45 3.97 3.94
C LEU A 422 17.39 3.88 2.42
N GLY A 423 17.09 4.98 1.72
CA GLY A 423 17.17 5.04 0.27
C GLY A 423 18.56 4.68 -0.27
N GLU A 424 19.62 5.29 0.29
CA GLU A 424 21.01 4.97 -0.07
C GLU A 424 21.37 3.50 0.19
N ILE A 425 20.86 2.93 1.29
CA ILE A 425 21.06 1.51 1.64
C ILE A 425 20.36 0.59 0.64
N VAL A 426 19.11 0.91 0.24
CA VAL A 426 18.39 0.16 -0.79
C VAL A 426 19.16 0.17 -2.11
N GLU A 427 19.66 1.33 -2.54
CA GLU A 427 20.45 1.42 -3.77
C GLU A 427 21.75 0.63 -3.67
N LYS A 428 22.41 0.67 -2.52
CA LYS A 428 23.63 -0.09 -2.27
C LYS A 428 23.40 -1.61 -2.25
N ALA A 429 22.33 -2.06 -1.61
CA ALA A 429 21.98 -3.47 -1.47
C ALA A 429 21.53 -4.10 -2.79
N THR A 430 20.92 -3.31 -3.67
CA THR A 430 20.32 -3.81 -4.92
C THR A 430 21.15 -3.50 -6.17
N GLY A 431 22.04 -2.49 -6.10
CA GLY A 431 22.73 -1.97 -7.28
C GLY A 431 21.80 -1.25 -8.27
N SER A 432 20.58 -0.93 -7.86
CA SER A 432 19.53 -0.27 -8.66
C SER A 432 18.99 0.94 -7.92
N THR A 433 18.43 1.92 -8.64
CA THR A 433 17.92 3.14 -8.02
C THR A 433 16.70 2.85 -7.14
N LEU A 434 16.45 3.69 -6.13
CA LEU A 434 15.26 3.56 -5.30
C LEU A 434 13.97 3.66 -6.14
N ALA A 435 13.93 4.54 -7.15
CA ALA A 435 12.84 4.60 -8.13
C ALA A 435 12.53 3.23 -8.74
N ASN A 436 13.56 2.55 -9.26
CA ASN A 436 13.38 1.24 -9.88
C ASN A 436 12.94 0.17 -8.87
N GLN A 437 13.43 0.24 -7.63
CA GLN A 437 12.99 -0.68 -6.58
C GLN A 437 11.54 -0.45 -6.18
N LEU A 438 11.12 0.81 -5.97
CA LEU A 438 9.73 1.16 -5.71
C LEU A 438 8.81 0.72 -6.87
N ARG A 439 9.24 0.97 -8.10
CA ARG A 439 8.47 0.58 -9.29
C ARG A 439 8.30 -0.93 -9.38
N SER A 440 9.39 -1.68 -9.43
CA SER A 440 9.35 -3.14 -9.66
C SER A 440 8.74 -3.93 -8.50
N ARG A 441 8.83 -3.41 -7.28
CA ARG A 441 8.38 -4.14 -6.08
C ARG A 441 6.99 -3.74 -5.59
N ILE A 442 6.54 -2.53 -5.91
CA ILE A 442 5.29 -1.97 -5.39
C ILE A 442 4.39 -1.45 -6.53
N PHE A 443 4.89 -0.57 -7.39
CA PHE A 443 4.02 0.15 -8.34
C PHE A 443 3.56 -0.74 -9.49
N GLU A 444 4.47 -1.42 -10.18
CA GLU A 444 4.14 -2.35 -11.26
C GLU A 444 3.31 -3.53 -10.73
N PRO A 445 3.66 -4.16 -9.58
CA PRO A 445 2.83 -5.22 -9.04
C PRO A 445 1.39 -4.82 -8.70
N LEU A 446 1.17 -3.58 -8.25
CA LEU A 446 -0.19 -3.09 -8.03
C LEU A 446 -0.83 -2.46 -9.27
N GLY A 447 -0.15 -2.49 -10.42
CA GLY A 447 -0.63 -1.87 -11.66
C GLY A 447 -0.85 -0.37 -11.52
N LEU A 448 -0.02 0.34 -10.73
CA LEU A 448 -0.14 1.79 -10.49
C LEU A 448 0.51 2.57 -11.64
N ASN A 449 -0.25 3.43 -12.29
CA ASN A 449 0.19 4.15 -13.50
C ASN A 449 0.14 5.66 -13.33
N GLN A 450 -0.40 6.11 -12.20
CA GLN A 450 -0.41 7.51 -11.79
C GLN A 450 0.41 7.74 -10.51
N THR A 451 1.18 6.72 -10.08
CA THR A 451 2.09 6.76 -8.94
C THR A 451 3.52 6.78 -9.42
N PHE A 452 4.28 7.77 -8.99
CA PHE A 452 5.65 8.00 -9.44
C PHE A 452 6.55 8.44 -8.29
N TYR A 453 7.81 8.02 -8.34
CA TYR A 453 8.84 8.57 -7.46
C TYR A 453 9.48 9.81 -8.10
N ALA A 454 9.05 11.00 -7.67
CA ALA A 454 9.48 12.26 -8.25
C ALA A 454 10.82 12.77 -7.65
N PRO A 455 11.62 13.56 -8.38
CA PRO A 455 11.53 13.83 -9.81
C PRO A 455 12.28 12.78 -10.65
N GLN A 456 12.69 11.66 -10.06
CA GLN A 456 13.45 10.62 -10.78
C GLN A 456 12.62 10.00 -11.91
N GLU A 457 11.30 10.06 -11.79
CA GLU A 457 10.33 9.64 -12.80
C GLU A 457 9.53 10.83 -13.34
N ALA A 458 9.24 10.81 -14.65
CA ALA A 458 8.54 11.90 -15.32
C ALA A 458 7.04 11.88 -14.96
N VAL A 459 6.56 12.94 -14.30
CA VAL A 459 5.13 13.17 -14.08
C VAL A 459 4.54 13.90 -15.29
N SER A 460 3.47 13.38 -15.88
CA SER A 460 2.77 14.06 -16.98
C SER A 460 2.06 15.31 -16.46
N ARG A 461 2.31 16.45 -17.11
CA ARG A 461 1.96 17.81 -16.61
C ARG A 461 0.45 18.16 -16.57
N GLY A 462 -0.45 17.21 -16.85
CA GLY A 462 -1.89 17.48 -16.94
C GLY A 462 -2.67 17.26 -15.65
N ASN A 463 -2.24 16.29 -14.83
CA ASN A 463 -3.07 15.75 -13.76
C ASN A 463 -2.56 16.10 -12.34
N ILE A 464 -1.37 16.66 -12.19
CA ILE A 464 -0.84 17.03 -10.87
C ILE A 464 -1.52 18.29 -10.33
N THR A 465 -2.03 18.20 -9.10
CA THR A 465 -2.65 19.31 -8.38
C THR A 465 -1.64 20.41 -8.08
N ARG A 466 -2.03 21.66 -8.32
CA ARG A 466 -1.18 22.81 -8.07
C ARG A 466 -1.27 23.26 -6.61
N THR A 467 -0.11 23.64 -6.09
CA THR A 467 0.04 24.25 -4.77
C THR A 467 0.31 25.75 -4.93
N TYR A 468 0.22 26.54 -3.85
CA TYR A 468 0.37 28.01 -3.86
C TYR A 468 1.26 28.45 -2.67
N SER A 469 1.90 29.62 -2.68
CA SER A 469 2.96 29.94 -1.69
C SER A 469 2.67 31.12 -0.79
N ASP A 470 1.70 32.00 -1.09
CA ASP A 470 1.53 33.23 -0.30
C ASP A 470 0.12 33.45 0.27
N LEU A 471 0.11 33.86 1.54
CA LEU A 471 -1.03 34.38 2.30
C LEU A 471 -0.63 35.77 2.82
N ASP A 472 -1.49 36.77 2.68
CA ASP A 472 -1.33 38.07 3.32
C ASP A 472 -1.50 37.98 4.84
N SER A 473 -1.28 39.11 5.51
CA SER A 473 -1.42 39.25 6.97
C SER A 473 -2.82 38.97 7.52
N ASP A 474 -3.83 38.88 6.65
CA ASP A 474 -5.21 38.54 7.00
C ASP A 474 -5.56 37.08 6.60
N GLY A 475 -4.58 36.28 6.18
CA GLY A 475 -4.75 34.90 5.75
C GLY A 475 -5.41 34.75 4.37
N LYS A 476 -5.43 35.80 3.55
CA LYS A 476 -5.97 35.80 2.19
C LYS A 476 -4.85 35.74 1.16
N ILE A 477 -5.08 35.03 0.08
CA ILE A 477 -4.10 34.90 -1.01
C ILE A 477 -3.97 36.25 -1.74
N THR A 478 -2.76 36.80 -1.83
CA THR A 478 -2.48 38.05 -2.55
C THR A 478 -2.56 37.85 -4.07
N THR A 479 -3.17 38.81 -4.77
CA THR A 479 -3.29 38.81 -6.24
C THR A 479 -2.00 39.15 -6.99
N ALA A 480 -0.92 39.54 -6.30
CA ALA A 480 0.36 39.91 -6.91
C ALA A 480 1.28 38.70 -7.20
N ASP A 481 1.14 37.61 -6.46
CA ASP A 481 1.94 36.37 -6.60
C ASP A 481 1.21 35.28 -7.41
N TYR A 482 0.05 35.65 -7.94
CA TYR A 482 -0.96 34.81 -8.60
C TYR A 482 -0.46 33.97 -9.78
N LEU A 483 0.74 34.23 -10.32
CA LEU A 483 1.15 33.72 -11.64
C LEU A 483 2.56 33.10 -11.73
N ASN A 484 3.44 33.20 -10.73
CA ASN A 484 4.87 32.94 -10.98
C ASN A 484 5.64 32.05 -9.99
N GLU A 485 5.12 31.72 -8.81
CA GLU A 485 5.99 31.14 -7.76
C GLU A 485 5.79 29.65 -7.46
N VAL A 486 4.60 29.07 -7.69
CA VAL A 486 4.35 27.65 -7.33
C VAL A 486 4.04 26.73 -8.49
N ASP A 487 3.93 27.31 -9.69
CA ASP A 487 4.01 26.54 -10.92
C ASP A 487 5.40 25.87 -11.07
N GLU A 488 6.44 26.23 -10.29
CA GLU A 488 7.78 25.58 -10.35
C GLU A 488 7.96 24.37 -9.39
N VAL A 489 7.32 24.34 -8.22
CA VAL A 489 7.43 23.20 -7.26
C VAL A 489 6.82 21.92 -7.86
N SER A 490 5.75 22.06 -8.64
CA SER A 490 5.16 20.97 -9.43
C SER A 490 5.96 20.62 -10.69
N LYS A 491 6.80 21.52 -11.21
CA LYS A 491 7.56 21.32 -12.47
C LYS A 491 8.89 20.57 -12.32
N LYS A 492 9.59 20.66 -11.17
CA LYS A 492 10.93 20.04 -10.98
C LYS A 492 11.19 19.34 -9.63
N GLY A 493 10.18 19.27 -8.76
CA GLY A 493 9.83 18.04 -8.02
C GLY A 493 10.27 17.90 -6.56
N LEU A 494 9.74 16.85 -5.95
CA LEU A 494 9.89 16.49 -4.54
C LEU A 494 11.30 15.97 -4.17
N SER A 495 12.34 16.28 -4.95
CA SER A 495 13.71 15.75 -4.72
C SER A 495 14.27 16.15 -3.35
N TRP A 496 13.81 17.28 -2.81
CA TRP A 496 14.18 17.74 -1.48
C TRP A 496 13.62 16.84 -0.36
N ALA A 497 12.58 16.06 -0.61
CA ALA A 497 12.00 15.08 0.30
C ALA A 497 12.53 13.66 0.04
N ALA A 498 12.93 13.37 -1.20
CA ALA A 498 13.49 12.09 -1.65
C ALA A 498 12.79 10.87 -0.99
N ALA A 499 13.55 9.91 -0.44
CA ALA A 499 13.02 8.68 0.13
C ALA A 499 12.12 8.90 1.36
N ALA A 500 12.07 10.12 1.89
CA ALA A 500 11.23 10.49 3.01
C ALA A 500 9.87 11.05 2.59
N GLY A 501 9.67 11.44 1.31
CA GLY A 501 8.42 12.08 0.92
C GLY A 501 8.20 12.42 -0.56
N ALA A 502 8.89 11.76 -1.48
CA ALA A 502 8.89 12.18 -2.89
C ALA A 502 7.95 11.40 -3.83
N ILE A 503 7.10 10.54 -3.30
CA ILE A 503 6.08 9.89 -4.11
C ILE A 503 4.94 10.88 -4.40
N VAL A 504 4.47 10.85 -5.65
CA VAL A 504 3.18 11.41 -6.05
C VAL A 504 2.24 10.28 -6.44
N SER A 505 0.94 10.44 -6.18
CA SER A 505 -0.06 9.40 -6.46
C SER A 505 -1.47 10.01 -6.52
N THR A 506 -2.46 9.22 -6.99
CA THR A 506 -3.88 9.54 -6.84
C THR A 506 -4.41 9.00 -5.51
N ALA A 507 -5.58 9.47 -5.07
CA ALA A 507 -6.20 8.98 -3.83
C ALA A 507 -6.52 7.49 -3.92
N ALA A 508 -6.91 7.00 -5.10
CA ALA A 508 -7.23 5.60 -5.33
C ALA A 508 -5.99 4.69 -5.32
N GLU A 509 -4.91 5.10 -6.00
CA GLU A 509 -3.67 4.31 -6.00
C GLU A 509 -2.98 4.32 -4.63
N THR A 510 -3.03 5.44 -3.90
CA THR A 510 -2.54 5.51 -2.51
C THR A 510 -3.34 4.59 -1.58
N ALA A 511 -4.67 4.53 -1.74
CA ALA A 511 -5.50 3.60 -0.99
C ALA A 511 -5.19 2.13 -1.35
N LYS A 512 -4.87 1.83 -2.62
CA LYS A 512 -4.46 0.48 -3.09
C LYS A 512 -3.15 0.05 -2.44
N ILE A 513 -2.16 0.95 -2.41
CA ILE A 513 -0.89 0.71 -1.69
C ILE A 513 -1.15 0.40 -0.23
N GLY A 514 -1.98 1.21 0.45
CA GLY A 514 -2.31 0.98 1.85
C GLY A 514 -3.01 -0.36 2.07
N GLN A 515 -4.04 -0.67 1.29
CA GLN A 515 -4.75 -1.94 1.41
C GLN A 515 -3.80 -3.13 1.25
N ALA A 516 -2.96 -3.12 0.22
CA ALA A 516 -2.00 -4.19 -0.04
C ALA A 516 -0.96 -4.33 1.09
N LEU A 517 -0.40 -3.21 1.54
CA LEU A 517 0.51 -3.16 2.67
C LEU A 517 -0.10 -3.78 3.93
N PHE A 518 -1.30 -3.32 4.31
CA PHE A 518 -1.91 -3.66 5.59
C PHE A 518 -2.55 -5.04 5.62
N GLN A 519 -2.94 -5.57 4.45
CA GLN A 519 -3.46 -6.93 4.33
C GLN A 519 -2.35 -7.99 4.18
N GLY A 520 -1.08 -7.57 4.18
CA GLY A 520 0.08 -8.45 4.13
C GLY A 520 0.37 -9.01 2.74
N GLU A 521 0.10 -8.24 1.68
CA GLU A 521 0.38 -8.66 0.31
C GLU A 521 1.86 -8.54 -0.05
N PHE A 522 2.60 -7.64 0.60
CA PHE A 522 4.01 -7.37 0.29
C PHE A 522 5.03 -8.07 1.21
N LEU A 523 4.61 -8.51 2.38
CA LEU A 523 5.49 -8.98 3.46
C LEU A 523 4.89 -10.24 4.09
N SER A 524 5.74 -11.17 4.52
CA SER A 524 5.28 -12.32 5.31
C SER A 524 4.57 -11.85 6.59
N PRO A 525 3.66 -12.65 7.18
CA PRO A 525 2.99 -12.28 8.42
C PRO A 525 3.96 -11.96 9.56
N SER A 526 5.12 -12.63 9.64
CA SER A 526 6.14 -12.34 10.65
C SER A 526 6.79 -10.98 10.46
N THR A 527 7.05 -10.58 9.22
CA THR A 527 7.70 -9.31 8.92
C THR A 527 6.72 -8.14 8.99
N LEU A 528 5.48 -8.34 8.56
CA LEU A 528 4.40 -7.37 8.81
C LEU A 528 4.17 -7.19 10.31
N GLN A 529 4.17 -8.28 11.09
CA GLN A 529 4.10 -8.18 12.56
C GLN A 529 5.29 -7.40 13.11
N LEU A 530 6.51 -7.62 12.59
CA LEU A 530 7.69 -6.85 12.99
C LEU A 530 7.54 -5.35 12.68
N MET A 531 7.00 -5.02 11.50
CA MET A 531 6.70 -3.65 11.07
C MET A 531 5.73 -2.95 12.03
N ILE A 532 4.78 -3.70 12.60
CA ILE A 532 3.72 -3.19 13.49
C ILE A 532 4.09 -3.29 14.98
N SER A 533 4.97 -4.19 15.40
CA SER A 533 5.18 -4.53 16.82
C SER A 533 6.42 -3.90 17.45
N ASP A 534 7.35 -3.36 16.65
CA ASP A 534 8.54 -2.67 17.15
C ASP A 534 8.24 -1.21 17.53
N ASN A 535 7.35 -1.06 18.51
CA ASN A 535 6.61 0.17 18.74
C ASN A 535 7.21 1.05 19.83
N PHE A 536 7.57 2.28 19.46
CA PHE A 536 7.74 3.37 20.43
C PHE A 536 6.41 4.06 20.66
N ASP A 537 6.02 4.19 21.93
CA ASP A 537 4.79 4.89 22.34
C ASP A 537 4.95 6.39 22.09
N LEU A 538 4.19 6.91 21.11
CA LEU A 538 4.18 8.33 20.76
C LEU A 538 3.44 9.19 21.80
N LEU A 539 2.71 8.55 22.72
CA LEU A 539 2.02 9.21 23.83
C LEU A 539 2.82 9.16 25.13
N ALA A 540 3.88 8.34 25.20
CA ALA A 540 4.75 8.26 26.37
C ALA A 540 5.59 9.54 26.53
N GLY A 541 5.11 10.43 27.38
CA GLY A 541 5.72 11.74 27.64
C GLY A 541 4.69 12.85 27.89
N VAL A 542 3.41 12.62 27.58
CA VAL A 542 2.35 13.59 27.81
C VAL A 542 1.54 13.18 29.05
N ASN A 543 1.81 13.82 30.19
CA ASN A 543 0.93 13.74 31.37
C ASN A 543 -0.46 14.26 30.97
N ARG A 544 -1.39 13.36 30.65
CA ARG A 544 -2.71 13.72 30.15
C ARG A 544 -3.83 13.03 30.94
N PRO A 545 -4.88 13.77 31.35
CA PRO A 545 -6.07 13.16 31.91
C PRO A 545 -6.79 12.31 30.84
N PRO A 546 -7.50 11.23 31.23
CA PRO A 546 -8.25 10.38 30.30
C PRO A 546 -9.19 11.22 29.43
N GLY A 547 -9.12 11.06 28.09
CA GLY A 547 -10.00 11.76 27.13
C GLY A 547 -9.48 13.07 26.53
N SER A 548 -8.19 13.41 26.72
CA SER A 548 -7.58 14.66 26.21
C SER A 548 -6.65 14.50 25.00
N ALA A 549 -6.61 13.32 24.36
CA ALA A 549 -5.91 13.17 23.09
C ALA A 549 -6.70 13.84 21.95
N PRO A 550 -6.03 14.50 20.98
CA PRO A 550 -6.69 14.95 19.76
C PRO A 550 -7.44 13.77 19.12
N ASP A 551 -8.69 14.02 18.74
CA ASP A 551 -9.58 13.09 18.02
C ASP A 551 -9.92 11.75 18.69
N GLY A 552 -9.77 11.63 20.02
CA GLY A 552 -10.14 10.40 20.73
C GLY A 552 -9.20 9.21 20.47
N ILE A 553 -7.97 9.48 20.05
CA ILE A 553 -6.90 8.48 19.95
C ILE A 553 -6.52 7.99 21.37
N GLU A 554 -6.66 6.70 21.63
CA GLU A 554 -6.38 6.10 22.94
C GLU A 554 -4.95 5.57 23.05
N ARG A 555 -4.38 5.13 21.91
CA ARG A 555 -3.01 4.62 21.79
C ARG A 555 -2.44 5.07 20.45
N ASN A 556 -1.16 5.43 20.42
CA ASN A 556 -0.45 5.75 19.19
C ASN A 556 1.02 5.34 19.32
N PHE A 557 1.49 4.53 18.38
CA PHE A 557 2.84 3.98 18.37
C PHE A 557 3.45 4.15 16.99
N TYR A 558 4.77 4.27 16.93
CA TYR A 558 5.52 4.21 15.68
C TYR A 558 6.33 2.92 15.62
N GLY A 559 6.05 2.10 14.61
CA GLY A 559 6.76 0.87 14.27
C GLY A 559 7.85 1.11 13.22
N LEU A 560 8.03 0.17 12.29
CA LEU A 560 9.00 0.33 11.21
C LEU A 560 8.37 1.08 10.03
N GLY A 561 8.35 2.40 10.12
CA GLY A 561 7.78 3.28 9.08
C GLY A 561 6.28 3.35 9.04
N LEU A 562 5.61 2.90 10.10
CA LEU A 562 4.16 2.84 10.18
C LEU A 562 3.67 3.23 11.58
N GLU A 563 2.58 3.99 11.65
CA GLU A 563 1.91 4.25 12.92
C GLU A 563 0.83 3.19 13.18
N SER A 564 0.68 2.80 14.44
CA SER A 564 -0.40 1.92 14.89
C SER A 564 -1.03 2.42 16.17
N GLY A 565 -2.30 2.11 16.40
CA GLY A 565 -2.99 2.62 17.57
C GLY A 565 -4.45 2.22 17.66
N SER A 566 -5.21 2.94 18.48
CA SER A 566 -6.65 2.77 18.57
C SER A 566 -7.36 4.12 18.73
N ILE A 567 -8.53 4.25 18.11
CA ILE A 567 -9.42 5.40 18.25
C ILE A 567 -10.70 4.94 18.97
N ALA A 568 -11.08 5.67 20.00
CA ALA A 568 -12.29 5.42 20.79
C ALA A 568 -13.53 5.32 19.88
N GLY A 569 -14.28 4.22 19.99
CA GLY A 569 -15.50 3.97 19.21
C GLY A 569 -15.28 3.59 17.73
N ILE A 570 -14.04 3.61 17.22
CA ILE A 570 -13.71 3.20 15.85
C ILE A 570 -13.03 1.82 15.87
N GLY A 571 -11.98 1.64 16.67
CA GLY A 571 -11.20 0.41 16.75
C GLY A 571 -9.70 0.66 16.57
N ASN A 572 -8.96 -0.41 16.31
CA ASN A 572 -7.53 -0.32 16.02
C ASN A 572 -7.30 0.32 14.64
N PHE A 573 -6.15 0.99 14.48
CA PHE A 573 -5.72 1.52 13.20
C PHE A 573 -4.26 1.20 12.91
N LEU A 574 -3.95 1.10 11.62
CA LEU A 574 -2.63 1.30 11.04
C LEU A 574 -2.70 2.56 10.18
N ARG A 575 -1.70 3.45 10.22
CA ARG A 575 -1.76 4.68 9.42
C ARG A 575 -0.40 5.27 9.11
N HIS A 576 -0.37 6.26 8.23
CA HIS A 576 0.71 7.23 8.14
C HIS A 576 0.16 8.58 7.66
N ASN A 577 0.69 9.66 8.24
CA ASN A 577 0.37 11.02 7.81
C ASN A 577 1.48 11.55 6.91
N GLY A 578 1.11 12.08 5.76
CA GLY A 578 2.02 12.71 4.83
C GLY A 578 1.84 14.21 4.79
N ALA A 579 2.91 14.94 5.08
CA ALA A 579 3.01 16.37 4.77
C ALA A 579 4.20 16.61 3.83
N THR A 580 3.99 17.46 2.85
CA THR A 580 5.04 18.02 1.99
C THR A 580 4.62 19.43 1.55
N ILE A 581 5.51 20.17 0.92
CA ILE A 581 5.24 21.55 0.50
C ILE A 581 4.02 21.58 -0.40
N GLY A 582 2.96 22.20 0.12
CA GLY A 582 1.70 22.39 -0.56
C GLY A 582 0.77 21.17 -0.64
N TRP A 583 1.14 20.02 -0.05
CA TRP A 583 0.25 18.86 0.02
C TRP A 583 0.17 18.27 1.43
N GLY A 584 -1.04 17.87 1.80
CA GLY A 584 -1.34 17.11 3.01
C GLY A 584 -2.01 15.79 2.63
N SER A 585 -1.74 14.73 3.39
CA SER A 585 -2.26 13.40 3.11
C SER A 585 -2.35 12.54 4.37
N GLU A 586 -3.36 11.67 4.42
CA GLU A 586 -3.54 10.64 5.45
C GLU A 586 -3.84 9.34 4.72
N LEU A 587 -3.18 8.26 5.13
CA LEU A 587 -3.54 6.89 4.78
C LEU A 587 -3.81 6.15 6.08
N THR A 588 -5.01 5.59 6.22
CA THR A 588 -5.46 4.88 7.43
C THR A 588 -6.10 3.56 7.04
N TYR A 589 -5.86 2.53 7.83
CA TYR A 589 -6.51 1.23 7.76
C TYR A 589 -7.05 0.82 9.11
N LEU A 590 -8.27 0.31 9.11
CA LEU A 590 -8.95 -0.21 10.27
C LEU A 590 -9.00 -1.75 10.14
N PRO A 591 -8.01 -2.48 10.69
CA PRO A 591 -7.94 -3.94 10.55
C PRO A 591 -9.20 -4.64 11.04
N ASP A 592 -9.78 -4.18 12.16
CA ASP A 592 -10.98 -4.78 12.75
C ASP A 592 -12.22 -4.70 11.83
N ARG A 593 -12.18 -3.79 10.83
CA ARG A 593 -13.28 -3.56 9.89
C ARG A 593 -12.89 -3.82 8.44
N ASN A 594 -11.63 -4.15 8.17
CA ASN A 594 -11.04 -4.22 6.84
C ASN A 594 -11.38 -3.02 5.95
N ILE A 595 -11.21 -1.80 6.50
CA ILE A 595 -11.45 -0.54 5.79
C ILE A 595 -10.12 0.17 5.57
N THR A 596 -9.79 0.52 4.33
CA THR A 596 -8.68 1.43 4.01
C THR A 596 -9.24 2.77 3.59
N ALA A 597 -8.75 3.86 4.12
CA ALA A 597 -9.13 5.22 3.74
C ALA A 597 -7.90 6.05 3.43
N THR A 598 -7.99 6.87 2.40
CA THR A 598 -6.99 7.87 2.03
C THR A 598 -7.65 9.22 1.83
N VAL A 599 -6.95 10.26 2.24
CA VAL A 599 -7.33 11.65 2.02
C VAL A 599 -6.11 12.38 1.49
N LEU A 600 -6.24 13.06 0.35
CA LEU A 600 -5.22 13.89 -0.26
C LEU A 600 -5.74 15.32 -0.38
N ALA A 601 -4.89 16.28 -0.05
CA ALA A 601 -5.22 17.69 -0.06
C ALA A 601 -4.08 18.48 -0.73
N SER A 602 -4.44 19.41 -1.61
CA SER A 602 -3.55 20.48 -2.04
C SER A 602 -3.88 21.75 -1.27
N GLN A 603 -2.87 22.46 -0.78
CA GLN A 603 -3.02 23.68 0.01
C GLN A 603 -1.83 24.64 -0.23
N PRO A 604 -1.97 25.93 0.12
CA PRO A 604 -0.87 26.86 0.19
C PRO A 604 0.21 26.40 1.17
N THR A 605 1.45 26.70 0.83
CA THR A 605 2.61 26.55 1.69
C THR A 605 2.66 27.77 2.60
N PRO A 606 2.59 27.64 3.93
CA PRO A 606 2.74 28.79 4.81
C PRO A 606 4.15 29.40 4.68
N THR A 607 4.23 30.72 4.54
CA THR A 607 5.46 31.49 4.68
C THR A 607 5.84 31.59 6.17
N GLY A 608 6.32 30.50 6.77
CA GLY A 608 6.67 30.53 8.19
C GLY A 608 7.14 29.21 8.78
N THR A 609 8.07 29.29 9.73
CA THR A 609 8.86 28.18 10.29
C THR A 609 8.14 27.26 11.29
N SER A 610 6.82 27.35 11.45
CA SER A 610 6.08 26.40 12.29
C SER A 610 5.66 25.21 11.44
N GLU A 611 5.98 24.01 11.92
CA GLU A 611 5.51 22.74 11.39
C GLU A 611 4.06 22.83 10.95
N LEU A 612 3.80 22.32 9.75
CA LEU A 612 2.49 22.13 9.11
C LEU A 612 1.58 21.14 9.86
N GLU A 613 1.78 20.97 11.16
CA GLU A 613 0.90 20.18 12.00
C GLU A 613 -0.29 21.03 12.44
N ASP A 614 -1.47 20.39 12.38
CA ASP A 614 -2.38 20.39 13.52
C ASP A 614 -3.63 21.31 13.58
N SER A 615 -4.24 21.74 12.47
CA SER A 615 -5.67 22.17 12.60
C SER A 615 -6.54 21.95 11.36
N SER A 616 -6.07 22.38 10.21
CA SER A 616 -6.85 22.30 8.97
C SER A 616 -6.98 20.85 8.46
N PHE A 617 -5.88 20.08 8.52
CA PHE A 617 -5.86 18.67 8.14
C PHE A 617 -6.55 17.76 9.18
N ILE A 618 -6.44 18.10 10.48
CA ILE A 618 -7.22 17.46 11.56
C ILE A 618 -8.73 17.53 11.25
N THR A 619 -9.21 18.68 10.77
CA THR A 619 -10.64 18.90 10.49
C THR A 619 -11.13 18.02 9.33
N VAL A 620 -10.34 17.92 8.25
CA VAL A 620 -10.65 17.03 7.12
C VAL A 620 -10.71 15.57 7.59
N ASN A 621 -9.71 15.13 8.37
CA ASN A 621 -9.63 13.76 8.85
C ASN A 621 -10.73 13.43 9.86
N LYS A 622 -11.13 14.39 10.70
CA LYS A 622 -12.26 14.24 11.63
C LYS A 622 -13.58 14.03 10.88
N ASN A 623 -13.84 14.80 9.83
CA ASN A 623 -15.05 14.68 9.03
C ASN A 623 -15.09 13.36 8.25
N ILE A 624 -13.94 12.88 7.73
CA ILE A 624 -13.86 11.59 7.03
C ILE A 624 -13.98 10.41 8.02
N ARG A 625 -13.35 10.50 9.20
CA ARG A 625 -13.56 9.53 10.30
C ARG A 625 -15.03 9.45 10.71
N SER A 626 -15.77 10.56 10.70
CA SER A 626 -17.22 10.55 10.97
C SER A 626 -18.01 9.73 9.94
N THR A 627 -17.57 9.75 8.66
CA THR A 627 -18.17 8.95 7.58
C THR A 627 -17.92 7.46 7.82
N VAL A 628 -16.69 7.11 8.22
CA VAL A 628 -16.33 5.73 8.58
C VAL A 628 -17.05 5.25 9.84
N GLN A 629 -17.32 6.14 10.81
CA GLN A 629 -18.15 5.82 11.99
C GLN A 629 -19.62 5.54 11.62
N GLN A 630 -20.17 6.23 10.62
CA GLN A 630 -21.53 5.96 10.12
C GLN A 630 -21.65 4.61 9.41
N TYR A 631 -20.52 3.99 9.03
CA TYR A 631 -20.46 2.62 8.52
C TYR A 631 -20.62 1.55 9.63
N GLN A 632 -21.40 1.80 10.67
CA GLN A 632 -21.84 0.72 11.55
C GLN A 632 -22.64 -0.28 10.71
N PHE A 633 -22.00 -1.37 10.30
CA PHE A 633 -22.72 -2.59 9.99
C PHE A 633 -23.55 -2.91 11.23
N GLN A 634 -24.87 -2.90 11.08
CA GLN A 634 -25.64 -3.87 11.84
C GLN A 634 -25.10 -5.24 11.45
N PRO A 635 -24.65 -6.06 12.42
CA PRO A 635 -24.20 -7.41 12.10
C PRO A 635 -25.32 -8.12 11.35
N SER A 636 -24.97 -8.75 10.22
CA SER A 636 -25.85 -9.70 9.55
C SER A 636 -26.17 -10.87 10.46
#